data_AF-A0A971QTF7-F1
#
_entry.id   AF-A0A971QTF7-F1
#
_cell.length_a   1.000
_cell.length_b   1.000
_cell.length_c   1.000
_cell.angle_alpha   90.00
_cell.angle_beta   90.00
_cell.angle_gamma   90.00
#
_symmetry.space_group_name_H-M   'P 1'
#
loop_
_entity.id
_entity.type
_entity.pdbx_description
1 polymer ?
#
loop_
_entity_poly.entity_id
_entity_poly.type
_entity_poly.pdbx_seq_one_letter_code
_entity_poly.pdbx_strand_id
1 'polypeptide(L)'
;MAPYELRNLTIRQLGKIRNGMAKPAYLLSLDKLPPEKQHESALLQHQVQMALLKMRAAELDDLRDQLTVLEAELTAGATQVEGVLADLQKTEEILRVVNGFLGVVGRIITLV
;
A
#
# COMPACT_ATOMS: atom_id res chain seq x y z
N MET A 1 -1.08 17.07 -17.54
CA MET A 1 -0.85 16.84 -16.10
C MET A 1 -1.81 15.75 -15.68
N ALA A 2 -1.31 14.65 -15.12
CA ALA A 2 -2.17 13.53 -14.79
C ALA A 2 -2.99 13.81 -13.51
N PRO A 3 -4.18 13.19 -13.34
CA PRO A 3 -5.05 13.47 -12.20
C PRO A 3 -4.38 13.30 -10.82
N TYR A 4 -3.48 12.32 -10.68
CA TYR A 4 -2.73 12.08 -9.45
C TYR A 4 -1.70 13.19 -9.16
N GLU A 5 -1.10 13.78 -10.19
CA GLU A 5 -0.14 14.89 -10.04
C GLU A 5 -0.85 16.15 -9.57
N LEU A 6 -2.03 16.41 -10.14
CA LEU A 6 -2.86 17.54 -9.77
C LEU A 6 -3.30 17.43 -8.31
N ARG A 7 -3.79 16.25 -7.90
CA ARG A 7 -4.16 15.96 -6.51
C ARG A 7 -2.99 16.17 -5.54
N ASN A 8 -1.82 15.62 -5.85
CA ASN A 8 -0.62 15.76 -5.00
C ASN A 8 -0.17 17.22 -4.87
N LEU A 9 -0.27 17.98 -5.96
CA LEU A 9 0.01 19.41 -5.96
C LEU A 9 -1.01 20.17 -5.10
N THR A 10 -2.30 19.85 -5.21
CA THR A 10 -3.37 20.46 -4.39
C THR A 10 -3.19 20.15 -2.90
N ILE A 11 -2.92 18.90 -2.52
CA ILE A 11 -2.65 18.52 -1.12
C ILE A 11 -1.44 19.30 -0.58
N ARG A 12 -0.37 19.40 -1.38
CA ARG A 12 0.84 20.15 -1.00
C ARG A 12 0.55 21.64 -0.82
N GLN A 13 -0.23 22.24 -1.71
CA GLN A 13 -0.61 23.65 -1.61
C GLN A 13 -1.49 23.92 -0.40
N LEU A 14 -2.55 23.11 -0.19
CA LEU A 14 -3.42 23.23 0.99
C LEU A 14 -2.63 23.05 2.30
N GLY A 15 -1.67 22.10 2.32
CA GLY A 15 -0.79 21.91 3.48
C GLY A 15 0.09 23.13 3.76
N LYS A 16 0.66 23.76 2.70
CA LYS A 16 1.41 25.01 2.85
C LYS A 16 0.54 26.14 3.38
N ILE A 17 -0.69 26.30 2.86
CA ILE A 17 -1.64 27.32 3.30
C ILE A 17 -2.01 27.11 4.77
N ARG A 18 -2.43 25.90 5.16
CA ARG A 18 -2.74 25.53 6.55
C ARG A 18 -1.56 25.86 7.48
N ASN A 19 -0.35 25.47 7.09
CA ASN A 19 0.84 25.74 7.90
C ASN A 19 1.15 27.23 7.99
N GLY A 20 0.93 27.98 6.90
CA GLY A 20 1.03 29.44 6.89
C GLY A 20 0.06 30.09 7.86
N MET A 21 -1.20 29.63 7.88
CA MET A 21 -2.25 30.11 8.78
C MET A 21 -2.01 29.73 10.25
N ALA A 22 -1.21 28.69 10.50
CA ALA A 22 -0.82 28.31 11.86
C ALA A 22 0.44 29.03 12.37
N LYS A 23 1.10 29.86 11.55
CA LYS A 23 2.31 30.57 11.97
C LYS A 23 1.98 31.65 13.01
N PRO A 24 2.83 31.83 14.04
CA PRO A 24 2.65 32.91 15.03
C PRO A 24 2.52 34.29 14.41
N ALA A 25 3.29 34.60 13.36
CA ALA A 25 3.22 35.89 12.67
C ALA A 25 1.84 36.16 12.03
N TYR A 26 1.17 35.12 11.52
CA TYR A 26 -0.16 35.22 10.94
C TYR A 26 -1.22 35.39 12.03
N LEU A 27 -1.13 34.61 13.11
CA LEU A 27 -2.03 34.73 14.25
C LEU A 27 -1.94 36.12 14.91
N LEU A 28 -0.72 36.63 15.11
CA LEU A 28 -0.50 37.99 15.62
C LEU A 28 -1.02 39.08 14.68
N SER A 29 -1.05 38.83 13.36
CA SER A 29 -1.67 39.76 12.41
C SER A 29 -3.20 39.73 12.47
N LEU A 30 -3.79 38.58 12.81
CA LEU A 30 -5.24 38.41 12.96
C LEU A 30 -5.77 39.12 14.20
N ASP A 31 -5.05 39.06 15.33
CA ASP A 31 -5.45 39.71 16.58
C ASP A 31 -5.59 41.24 16.45
N LYS A 32 -4.92 41.84 15.45
CA LYS A 32 -4.99 43.28 15.16
C LYS A 32 -6.18 43.67 14.27
N LEU A 33 -6.89 42.68 13.71
CA LEU A 33 -8.02 42.92 12.82
C LEU A 33 -9.35 43.00 13.60
N PRO A 34 -10.39 43.63 13.03
CA PRO A 34 -11.73 43.61 13.60
C PRO A 34 -12.28 42.18 13.77
N PRO A 35 -13.19 41.94 14.74
CA PRO A 35 -13.75 40.60 15.01
C PRO A 35 -14.37 39.91 13.79
N GLU A 36 -15.01 40.66 12.89
CA GLU A 36 -15.60 40.14 11.66
C GLU A 36 -14.55 39.50 10.75
N LYS A 37 -13.38 40.13 10.63
CA LYS A 37 -12.26 39.63 9.82
C LYS A 37 -11.54 38.46 10.48
N GLN A 38 -11.50 38.42 11.81
CA GLN A 38 -11.02 37.26 12.54
C GLN A 38 -11.93 36.05 12.30
N HIS A 39 -13.25 36.26 12.34
CA HIS A 39 -14.24 35.22 12.07
C HIS A 39 -14.16 34.70 10.63
N GLU A 40 -14.07 35.60 9.64
CA GLU A 40 -13.89 35.24 8.23
C GLU A 40 -12.62 34.37 8.02
N SER A 41 -11.52 34.76 8.68
CA SER A 41 -10.28 33.98 8.63
C SER A 41 -10.41 32.59 9.26
N ALA A 42 -11.11 32.48 10.40
CA ALA A 42 -11.36 31.19 11.05
C ALA A 42 -12.20 30.26 10.16
N LEU A 43 -13.20 30.81 9.45
CA LEU A 43 -14.00 30.05 8.47
C LEU A 43 -13.13 29.55 7.32
N LEU A 44 -12.27 30.41 6.75
CA LEU A 44 -11.34 30.01 5.70
C LEU A 44 -10.37 28.93 6.18
N GLN A 45 -9.85 29.05 7.40
CA GLN A 45 -8.97 28.05 8.00
C GLN A 45 -9.69 26.70 8.13
N HIS A 46 -10.93 26.71 8.62
CA HIS A 46 -11.75 25.51 8.72
C HIS A 46 -12.00 24.87 7.35
N GLN A 47 -12.32 25.66 6.33
CA GLN A 47 -12.52 25.16 4.96
C GLN A 47 -11.25 24.51 4.39
N VAL A 48 -10.08 25.12 4.59
CA VAL A 48 -8.78 24.54 4.17
C VAL A 48 -8.52 23.22 4.90
N GLN A 49 -8.78 23.15 6.21
CA GLN A 49 -8.62 21.92 6.99
C GLN A 49 -9.55 20.81 6.49
N MET A 50 -10.83 21.13 6.25
CA MET A 50 -11.82 20.18 5.74
C MET A 50 -11.47 19.69 4.33
N ALA A 51 -11.01 20.58 3.44
CA ALA A 51 -10.56 20.20 2.11
C ALA A 51 -9.36 19.26 2.17
N LEU A 52 -8.38 19.55 3.04
CA LEU A 52 -7.21 18.70 3.24
C LEU A 52 -7.62 17.33 3.81
N LEU A 53 -8.53 17.30 4.79
CA LEU A 53 -9.05 16.06 5.36
C LEU A 53 -9.72 15.18 4.30
N LYS A 54 -10.63 15.75 3.49
CA LYS A 54 -11.32 15.01 2.42
C LYS A 54 -10.35 14.43 1.39
N MET A 55 -9.35 15.22 0.98
CA MET A 55 -8.34 14.77 0.02
C MET A 55 -7.47 13.63 0.59
N ARG A 56 -7.10 13.71 1.87
CA ARG A 56 -6.33 12.66 2.55
C ARG A 56 -7.15 11.40 2.81
N ALA A 57 -8.43 11.54 3.13
CA ALA A 57 -9.33 10.40 3.26
C ALA A 57 -9.44 9.64 1.93
N ALA A 58 -9.62 10.34 0.81
CA ALA A 58 -9.63 9.72 -0.51
C ALA A 58 -8.29 9.02 -0.84
N GLU A 59 -7.15 9.60 -0.47
CA GLU A 59 -5.83 8.96 -0.65
C GLU A 59 -5.70 7.67 0.19
N LEU A 60 -6.25 7.67 1.41
CA LEU A 60 -6.26 6.48 2.27
C LEU A 60 -7.18 5.39 1.73
N ASP A 61 -8.35 5.75 1.20
CA ASP A 61 -9.26 4.79 0.56
C ASP A 61 -8.62 4.16 -0.68
N ASP A 62 -7.99 4.96 -1.54
CA ASP A 62 -7.24 4.45 -2.71
C ASP A 62 -6.14 3.46 -2.28
N LEU A 63 -5.38 3.81 -1.22
CA LEU A 63 -4.32 2.95 -0.69
C LEU A 63 -4.87 1.67 -0.08
N ARG A 64 -6.00 1.74 0.63
CA ARG A 64 -6.66 0.58 1.20
C ARG A 64 -7.08 -0.39 0.10
N ASP A 65 -7.72 0.12 -0.96
CA ASP A 65 -8.18 -0.72 -2.06
C ASP A 65 -7.00 -1.37 -2.79
N GLN A 66 -5.88 -0.66 -2.97
CA GLN A 66 -4.63 -1.24 -3.50
C GLN A 66 -4.07 -2.33 -2.59
N LEU A 67 -4.06 -2.12 -1.27
CA LEU A 67 -3.59 -3.13 -0.32
C LEU A 67 -4.46 -4.38 -0.34
N THR A 68 -5.79 -4.22 -0.44
CA THR A 68 -6.70 -5.37 -0.55
C THR A 68 -6.44 -6.21 -1.80
N VAL A 69 -6.16 -5.57 -2.94
CA VAL A 69 -5.78 -6.28 -4.18
C VAL A 69 -4.44 -7.00 -3.99
N LEU A 70 -3.44 -6.33 -3.44
CA LEU A 70 -2.12 -6.91 -3.19
C LEU A 70 -2.16 -8.09 -2.21
N GLU A 71 -3.00 -8.02 -1.17
CA GLU A 71 -3.21 -9.13 -0.23
C GLU A 71 -3.82 -10.35 -0.93
N ALA A 72 -4.79 -10.14 -1.83
CA ALA A 72 -5.38 -11.22 -2.62
C ALA A 72 -4.35 -11.86 -3.57
N GLU A 73 -3.56 -11.04 -4.26
CA GLU A 73 -2.48 -11.51 -5.14
C GLU A 73 -1.40 -12.27 -4.36
N LEU A 74 -1.00 -11.76 -3.19
CA LEU A 74 -0.02 -12.40 -2.32
C LEU A 74 -0.52 -13.77 -1.83
N THR A 75 -1.80 -13.84 -1.44
CA THR A 75 -2.42 -15.10 -1.00
C THR A 75 -2.46 -16.12 -2.15
N ALA A 76 -2.87 -15.69 -3.35
CA ALA A 76 -2.88 -16.56 -4.53
C ALA A 76 -1.47 -17.04 -4.90
N GLY A 77 -0.48 -16.14 -4.85
CA GLY A 77 0.92 -16.48 -5.08
C GLY A 77 1.46 -17.48 -4.05
N ALA A 78 1.13 -17.32 -2.77
CA ALA A 78 1.50 -18.26 -1.72
C ALA A 78 0.93 -19.65 -1.97
N THR A 79 -0.36 -19.75 -2.30
CA THR A 79 -1.00 -21.03 -2.65
C THR A 79 -0.35 -21.67 -3.88
N GLN A 80 0.02 -20.88 -4.89
CA GLN A 80 0.71 -21.40 -6.07
C GLN A 80 2.09 -21.97 -5.72
N VAL A 81 2.86 -21.28 -4.88
CA VAL A 81 4.18 -21.74 -4.41
C VAL A 81 4.05 -23.03 -3.60
N GLU A 82 3.06 -23.13 -2.71
CA GLU A 82 2.76 -24.34 -1.95
C GLU A 82 2.41 -25.52 -2.88
N GLY A 83 1.61 -25.27 -3.92
CA GLY A 83 1.28 -26.27 -4.94
C GLY A 83 2.53 -26.78 -5.67
N VAL A 84 3.39 -25.86 -6.13
CA VAL A 84 4.66 -26.21 -6.79
C VAL A 84 5.58 -27.00 -5.85
N LEU A 85 5.64 -26.63 -4.57
CA LEU A 85 6.43 -27.36 -3.58
C LEU A 85 5.91 -28.80 -3.39
N ALA A 86 4.59 -28.98 -3.31
CA ALA A 86 3.98 -30.31 -3.21
C ALA A 86 4.26 -31.17 -4.44
N ASP A 87 4.24 -30.59 -5.65
CA ASP A 87 4.55 -31.30 -6.88
C ASP A 87 6.03 -31.69 -6.96
N LEU A 88 6.94 -30.82 -6.50
CA LEU A 88 8.36 -31.14 -6.39
C LEU A 88 8.61 -32.28 -5.40
N GLN A 89 7.94 -32.28 -4.25
CA GLN A 89 8.03 -33.36 -3.26
C GLN A 89 7.55 -34.71 -3.82
N LYS A 90 6.43 -34.73 -4.55
CA LYS A 90 5.96 -35.95 -5.24
C LYS A 90 6.97 -36.43 -6.28
N THR A 91 7.56 -35.50 -7.02
CA THR A 91 8.58 -35.83 -8.03
C THR A 91 9.82 -36.46 -7.38
N GLU A 92 10.27 -35.91 -6.25
CA GLU A 92 11.37 -36.48 -5.46
C GLU A 92 11.04 -37.90 -4.99
N GLU A 93 9.82 -38.13 -4.48
CA GLU A 93 9.38 -39.44 -4.03
C GLU A 93 9.38 -40.47 -5.17
N ILE A 94 8.85 -40.10 -6.35
CA ILE A 94 8.87 -40.95 -7.54
C ILE A 94 10.31 -41.29 -7.95
N LEU A 95 11.20 -40.30 -7.98
CA LEU A 95 12.62 -40.51 -8.30
C LEU A 95 13.28 -41.46 -7.31
N ARG A 96 12.95 -41.36 -6.02
CA ARG A 96 13.46 -42.28 -4.99
C ARG A 96 12.99 -43.71 -5.21
N VAL A 97 11.72 -43.91 -5.57
CA VAL A 97 11.17 -45.24 -5.90
C VAL A 97 11.86 -45.82 -7.14
N VAL A 98 12.01 -45.03 -8.21
CA VAL A 98 12.71 -45.45 -9.43
C VAL A 98 14.15 -45.84 -9.13
N ASN A 99 14.87 -45.06 -8.32
CA ASN A 99 16.24 -45.37 -7.94
C ASN A 99 16.32 -46.68 -7.11
N GLY A 100 15.36 -46.90 -6.20
CA GLY A 100 15.24 -48.16 -5.46
C GLY A 100 15.01 -49.36 -6.39
N PHE A 101 14.14 -49.22 -7.38
CA PHE A 101 13.88 -50.27 -8.37
C PHE A 101 15.11 -50.58 -9.22
N LEU A 102 15.80 -49.56 -9.74
CA LEU A 102 17.06 -49.72 -10.48
C LEU A 102 18.13 -50.43 -9.63
N GLY A 103 18.21 -50.13 -8.33
CA GLY A 103 19.10 -50.82 -7.40
C GLY A 103 18.80 -52.31 -7.26
N VAL A 104 17.53 -52.71 -7.28
CA VAL A 104 17.12 -54.12 -7.26
C VAL A 104 17.48 -54.81 -8.58
N VAL A 105 17.17 -54.20 -9.72
CA VAL A 105 17.49 -54.75 -11.04
C VAL A 105 19.01 -54.93 -11.21
N GLY A 106 19.80 -53.93 -10.80
CA GLY A 106 21.27 -54.01 -10.84
C GLY A 106 21.84 -55.16 -9.99
N ARG A 107 21.24 -55.44 -8.82
CA ARG A 107 21.61 -56.60 -7.99
C ARG A 107 21.26 -57.94 -8.65
N ILE A 108 20.11 -58.03 -9.33
CA ILE A 108 19.70 -59.26 -10.02
C ILE A 108 20.65 -59.55 -11.20
N ILE A 109 21.02 -58.53 -11.98
CA ILE A 109 21.93 -58.69 -13.12
C ILE A 109 23.35 -59.10 -12.66
N THR A 110 23.79 -58.68 -11.47
CA THR A 110 25.10 -59.10 -10.91
C THR A 110 25.10 -60.49 -10.27
N LEU A 111 23.92 -61.10 -10.08
CA LEU A 111 23.73 -62.44 -9.51
C LEU A 111 23.55 -63.54 -10.58
N VAL A 112 23.36 -63.17 -11.85
CA VAL A 112 23.32 -64.05 -13.02
C VAL A 112 24.67 -64.02 -13.73
#